data_AF-A0A2M7UF53-F1
#
_entry.id   AF-A0A2M7UF53-F1
#
_cell.length_a   1.000
_cell.length_b   1.000
_cell.length_c   1.000
_cell.angle_alpha   90.00
_cell.angle_beta   90.00
_cell.angle_gamma   90.00
#
_symmetry.space_group_name_H-M   'P 1'
#
loop_
_entity.id
_entity.type
_entity.pdbx_description
1 polymer ?
#
loop_
_entity_poly.entity_id
_entity_poly.type
_entity_poly.pdbx_seq_one_letter_code
_entity_poly.pdbx_strand_id
1 'polypeptide(L)'
;MTDLINQHLEFRRCHWGGAVYLAVESLLWLLSATLGAAGQIPAAMLILLLGGMFVYPVSTGISRLLKMPKPDPSNRLAILVTWIALTIPLGIPLVFMATSGSGQNLFFPAFAVLVGAHWLPFAYVYAMRSFVVLAIILVLAGILFGFVFPQCFAACGFVTGGVLLLFAILHFFIVRSER
;
A
#
# COMPACT_ATOMS: atom_id res chain seq x y z
N MET A 1 -29.82 -2.89 5.38
CA MET A 1 -29.05 -2.39 4.20
C MET A 1 -28.59 -0.94 4.38
N THR A 2 -29.45 -0.03 4.86
CA THR A 2 -29.11 1.38 5.13
C THR A 2 -27.95 1.56 6.12
N ASP A 3 -27.90 0.73 7.16
CA ASP A 3 -26.84 0.76 8.18
C ASP A 3 -25.46 0.34 7.64
N LEU A 4 -25.41 -0.68 6.76
CA LEU A 4 -24.16 -1.15 6.15
C LEU A 4 -23.57 -0.14 5.16
N ILE A 5 -24.40 0.47 4.31
CA ILE A 5 -23.94 1.50 3.35
C ILE A 5 -23.38 2.72 4.10
N ASN A 6 -24.00 3.08 5.22
CA ASN A 6 -23.53 4.16 6.07
C ASN A 6 -22.15 3.88 6.67
N GLN A 7 -21.88 2.63 7.11
CA GLN A 7 -20.57 2.26 7.66
C GLN A 7 -19.42 2.40 6.65
N HIS A 8 -19.62 1.98 5.40
CA HIS A 8 -18.59 2.11 4.36
C HIS A 8 -18.30 3.56 4.00
N LEU A 9 -19.35 4.36 3.81
CA LEU A 9 -19.23 5.79 3.49
C LEU A 9 -18.54 6.56 4.62
N GLU A 10 -18.96 6.32 5.86
CA GLU A 10 -18.34 6.87 7.05
C GLU A 10 -16.85 6.52 7.10
N PHE A 11 -16.52 5.23 7.00
CA PHE A 11 -15.14 4.75 7.09
C PHE A 11 -14.25 5.39 6.02
N ARG A 12 -14.76 5.51 4.78
CA ARG A 12 -14.09 6.23 3.70
C ARG A 12 -13.84 7.69 4.01
N ARG A 13 -14.84 8.40 4.53
CA ARG A 13 -14.71 9.83 4.86
C ARG A 13 -13.75 10.07 6.03
N CYS A 14 -13.75 9.20 7.03
CA CYS A 14 -12.84 9.29 8.18
C CYS A 14 -11.38 9.09 7.80
N HIS A 15 -11.09 8.25 6.81
CA HIS A 15 -9.72 7.95 6.37
C HIS A 15 -9.34 8.60 5.03
N TRP A 16 -10.15 9.54 4.52
CA TRP A 16 -9.98 10.17 3.21
C TRP A 16 -9.72 9.17 2.07
N GLY A 17 -10.46 8.06 2.09
CA GLY A 17 -10.32 6.99 1.10
C GLY A 17 -8.94 6.33 1.10
N GLY A 18 -8.23 6.36 2.22
CA GLY A 18 -6.88 5.83 2.35
C GLY A 18 -5.78 6.71 1.77
N ALA A 19 -6.08 7.94 1.33
CA ALA A 19 -5.12 8.83 0.67
C ALA A 19 -3.85 9.07 1.49
N VAL A 20 -3.98 9.28 2.81
CA VAL A 20 -2.83 9.48 3.71
C VAL A 20 -1.95 8.23 3.77
N TYR A 21 -2.55 7.04 3.85
CA TYR A 21 -1.81 5.77 3.89
C TYR A 21 -1.05 5.51 2.59
N LEU A 22 -1.71 5.71 1.44
CA LEU A 22 -1.09 5.58 0.12
C LEU A 22 0.07 6.56 -0.08
N ALA A 23 -0.05 7.79 0.43
CA ALA A 23 1.02 8.79 0.34
C ALA A 23 2.25 8.40 1.19
N VAL A 24 2.04 7.95 2.43
CA VAL A 24 3.13 7.49 3.30
C VAL A 24 3.81 6.25 2.72
N GLU A 25 3.03 5.28 2.25
CA GLU A 25 3.55 4.07 1.63
C GLU A 25 4.32 4.41 0.34
N SER A 26 3.80 5.30 -0.49
CA SER A 26 4.48 5.80 -1.69
C SER A 26 5.86 6.38 -1.39
N LEU A 27 5.97 7.29 -0.40
CA LEU A 27 7.24 7.89 -0.02
C LEU A 27 8.25 6.84 0.46
N LEU A 28 7.77 5.83 1.21
CA LEU A 28 8.60 4.71 1.65
C LEU A 28 9.14 3.91 0.45
N TRP A 29 8.29 3.60 -0.53
CA TRP A 29 8.68 2.90 -1.75
C TRP A 29 9.68 3.70 -2.59
N LEU A 30 9.45 5.00 -2.78
CA LEU A 30 10.34 5.89 -3.53
C LEU A 30 11.70 6.03 -2.84
N LEU A 31 11.72 6.14 -1.50
CA LEU A 31 12.96 6.17 -0.72
C LEU A 31 13.73 4.86 -0.87
N SER A 32 13.05 3.72 -0.71
CA SER A 32 13.64 2.39 -0.91
C SER A 32 14.22 2.22 -2.31
N ALA A 33 13.45 2.58 -3.35
CA ALA A 33 13.88 2.50 -4.74
C ALA A 33 15.10 3.40 -5.02
N THR A 34 15.15 4.58 -4.41
CA THR A 34 16.29 5.51 -4.52
C THR A 34 17.57 4.90 -3.96
N LEU A 35 17.51 4.25 -2.79
CA LEU A 35 18.65 3.52 -2.22
C LEU A 35 19.07 2.36 -3.14
N GLY A 36 18.10 1.64 -3.71
CA GLY A 36 18.34 0.56 -4.66
C GLY A 36 19.05 1.04 -5.93
N ALA A 37 18.61 2.19 -6.48
CA ALA A 37 19.22 2.80 -7.65
C ALA A 37 20.64 3.33 -7.37
N ALA A 38 20.91 3.73 -6.13
CA ALA A 38 22.25 4.08 -5.65
C ALA A 38 23.16 2.86 -5.37
N GLY A 39 22.71 1.64 -5.68
CA GLY A 39 23.46 0.40 -5.46
C GLY A 39 23.46 -0.10 -4.01
N GLN A 40 22.71 0.55 -3.11
CA GLN A 40 22.62 0.18 -1.69
C GLN A 40 21.54 -0.88 -1.47
N ILE A 41 21.67 -2.03 -2.13
CA ILE A 41 20.65 -3.09 -2.17
C ILE A 41 20.19 -3.54 -0.76
N PRO A 42 21.08 -3.86 0.20
CA PRO A 42 20.63 -4.27 1.53
C PRO A 42 19.87 -3.16 2.27
N ALA A 43 20.29 -1.90 2.12
CA ALA A 43 19.62 -0.76 2.72
C ALA A 43 18.23 -0.52 2.10
N ALA A 44 18.11 -0.67 0.78
CA ALA A 44 16.83 -0.59 0.07
C ALA A 44 15.83 -1.64 0.57
N MET A 45 16.28 -2.89 0.72
CA MET A 45 15.44 -3.97 1.24
C MET A 45 15.03 -3.72 2.69
N LEU A 46 16.00 -3.32 3.53
CA LEU A 46 15.78 -3.09 4.95
C LEU A 46 14.84 -1.90 5.21
N ILE A 47 14.99 -0.80 4.46
CA ILE A 47 14.12 0.37 4.63
C ILE A 47 12.68 0.02 4.28
N LEU A 48 12.43 -0.78 3.23
CA LEU A 48 11.06 -1.16 2.87
C LEU A 48 10.46 -2.10 3.91
N LEU A 49 11.23 -3.08 4.38
CA LEU A 49 10.78 -4.07 5.37
C LEU A 49 10.47 -3.42 6.73
N LEU A 50 11.44 -2.67 7.27
CA LEU A 50 11.28 -2.03 8.58
C LEU A 50 10.35 -0.82 8.48
N GLY A 51 10.50 0.00 7.44
CA GLY A 51 9.64 1.17 7.22
C GLY A 51 8.18 0.77 7.02
N GLY A 52 7.91 -0.40 6.43
CA GLY A 52 6.56 -0.95 6.30
C GLY A 52 5.83 -1.08 7.64
N MET A 53 6.56 -1.42 8.72
CA MET A 53 6.02 -1.50 10.08
C MET A 53 5.56 -0.13 10.60
N PHE A 54 6.13 0.95 10.08
CA PHE A 54 5.82 2.32 10.49
C PHE A 54 4.75 3.00 9.64
N VAL A 55 4.29 2.38 8.54
CA VAL A 55 3.26 2.98 7.67
C VAL A 55 1.99 3.30 8.46
N TYR A 56 1.49 2.36 9.28
CA TYR A 56 0.30 2.59 10.11
C TYR A 56 0.49 3.71 11.16
N PRO A 57 1.50 3.68 12.05
CA PRO A 57 1.65 4.72 13.07
C PRO A 57 1.95 6.10 12.46
N VAL A 58 2.74 6.18 11.38
CA VAL A 58 3.02 7.45 10.70
C VAL A 58 1.76 8.01 10.05
N SER A 59 1.01 7.19 9.29
CA SER A 59 -0.25 7.62 8.67
C SER A 59 -1.28 8.04 9.70
N THR A 60 -1.36 7.34 10.83
CA THR A 60 -2.23 7.70 11.96
C THR A 60 -1.81 9.02 12.60
N GLY A 61 -0.50 9.24 12.78
CA GLY A 61 0.06 10.49 13.28
C GLY A 61 -0.30 11.67 12.38
N ILE A 62 -0.08 11.53 11.06
CA ILE A 62 -0.45 12.54 10.06
C ILE A 62 -1.96 12.80 10.08
N SER A 63 -2.78 11.74 10.14
CA SER A 63 -4.24 11.88 10.19
C SER A 63 -4.72 12.67 11.42
N ARG A 64 -4.05 12.50 12.56
CA ARG A 64 -4.30 13.30 13.78
C ARG A 64 -3.91 14.76 13.60
N LEU A 65 -2.75 15.03 13.00
CA LEU A 65 -2.30 16.41 12.69
C LEU A 65 -3.28 17.12 11.75
N LEU A 66 -3.85 16.38 10.79
CA LEU A 66 -4.87 16.85 9.86
C LEU A 66 -6.29 16.92 10.47
N LYS A 67 -6.44 16.61 11.77
CA LYS A 67 -7.71 16.60 12.50
C LYS A 67 -8.80 15.77 11.82
N MET A 68 -8.41 14.63 11.23
CA MET A 68 -9.35 13.73 10.56
C MET A 68 -10.31 13.09 11.58
N PRO A 69 -11.60 12.96 11.25
CA PRO A 69 -12.56 12.32 12.14
C PRO A 69 -12.26 10.82 12.25
N LYS A 70 -12.60 10.23 13.40
CA LYS A 70 -12.47 8.78 13.61
C LYS A 70 -13.80 8.10 13.25
N PRO A 71 -13.79 6.86 12.73
CA PRO A 71 -15.01 6.08 12.57
C PRO A 71 -15.66 5.79 13.94
N ASP A 72 -16.97 5.60 13.94
CA ASP A 72 -17.72 5.14 15.10
C ASP A 72 -17.18 3.80 15.62
N PRO A 73 -17.03 3.59 16.94
CA PRO A 73 -16.55 2.33 17.50
C PRO A 73 -17.38 1.10 17.14
N SER A 74 -18.66 1.26 16.80
CA SER A 74 -19.55 0.18 16.34
C SER A 74 -19.27 -0.25 14.89
N ASN A 75 -18.51 0.55 14.13
CA ASN A 75 -18.15 0.26 12.75
C ASN A 75 -17.15 -0.91 12.68
N ARG A 76 -17.65 -2.07 12.27
CA ARG A 76 -16.89 -3.33 12.22
C ARG A 76 -15.82 -3.36 11.14
N LEU A 77 -15.73 -2.35 10.26
CA LEU A 77 -14.68 -2.30 9.25
C LEU A 77 -13.29 -2.07 9.86
N ALA A 78 -13.20 -1.45 11.05
CA ALA A 78 -11.93 -1.23 11.73
C ALA A 78 -11.22 -2.54 12.11
N ILE A 79 -11.96 -3.54 12.61
CA ILE A 79 -11.40 -4.85 12.92
C ILE A 79 -11.02 -5.61 11.64
N LEU A 80 -11.82 -5.49 10.57
CA LEU A 80 -11.52 -6.09 9.29
C LEU A 80 -10.22 -5.53 8.68
N VAL A 81 -10.02 -4.21 8.72
CA VAL A 81 -8.77 -3.57 8.26
C VAL A 81 -7.56 -4.08 9.05
N THR A 82 -7.72 -4.35 10.34
CA THR A 82 -6.65 -4.94 11.16
C THR A 82 -6.26 -6.32 10.65
N TRP A 83 -7.23 -7.18 10.31
CA TRP A 83 -6.95 -8.50 9.75
C TRP A 83 -6.34 -8.42 8.35
N ILE A 84 -6.81 -7.49 7.52
CA ILE A 84 -6.22 -7.23 6.20
C ILE A 84 -4.77 -6.75 6.35
N ALA A 85 -4.46 -5.91 7.33
CA ALA A 85 -3.09 -5.45 7.59
C ALA A 85 -2.12 -6.59 7.92
N LEU A 86 -2.61 -7.69 8.51
CA LEU A 86 -1.78 -8.87 8.80
C LEU A 86 -1.35 -9.63 7.53
N THR A 87 -1.99 -9.41 6.38
CA THR A 87 -1.59 -10.12 5.14
C THR A 87 -0.17 -9.76 4.71
N ILE A 88 0.29 -8.53 4.97
CA ILE A 88 1.66 -8.11 4.67
C ILE A 88 2.69 -8.88 5.50
N PRO A 89 2.72 -8.80 6.85
CA PRO A 89 3.71 -9.52 7.65
C PRO A 89 3.64 -11.04 7.48
N LEU A 90 2.44 -11.60 7.28
CA LEU A 90 2.28 -13.03 6.98
C LEU A 90 2.79 -13.42 5.58
N GLY A 91 2.83 -12.48 4.64
CA GLY A 91 3.38 -12.67 3.30
C GLY A 91 4.90 -12.47 3.19
N ILE A 92 5.53 -11.79 4.15
CA ILE A 92 6.99 -11.54 4.16
C ILE A 92 7.81 -12.83 4.02
N PRO A 93 7.50 -13.96 4.68
CA PRO A 93 8.23 -15.20 4.49
C PRO A 93 8.27 -15.67 3.02
N LEU A 94 7.17 -15.51 2.28
CA LEU A 94 7.13 -15.86 0.84
C LEU A 94 8.04 -14.93 0.02
N VAL A 95 8.03 -13.63 0.32
CA VAL A 95 8.95 -12.68 -0.30
C VAL A 95 10.39 -13.06 -0.01
N PHE A 96 10.71 -13.37 1.26
CA PHE A 96 12.06 -13.75 1.65
C PHE A 96 12.54 -15.00 0.90
N MET A 97 11.69 -16.03 0.79
CA MET A 97 12.00 -17.22 -0.01
C MET A 97 12.30 -16.87 -1.47
N ALA A 98 11.47 -16.03 -2.11
CA ALA A 98 11.69 -15.59 -3.49
C ALA A 98 12.99 -14.79 -3.67
N THR A 99 13.44 -14.10 -2.62
CA THR A 99 14.63 -13.22 -2.67
C THR A 99 15.91 -13.86 -2.17
N SER A 100 15.83 -15.09 -1.66
CA SER A 100 16.96 -15.82 -1.10
C SER A 100 17.96 -16.24 -2.18
N GLY A 101 19.23 -16.44 -1.78
CA GLY A 101 20.32 -16.79 -2.70
C GLY A 101 20.60 -15.68 -3.71
N SER A 102 20.52 -16.01 -5.00
CA SER A 102 20.76 -15.06 -6.11
C SER A 102 19.50 -14.26 -6.50
N GLY A 103 18.38 -14.43 -5.79
CA GLY A 103 17.07 -13.86 -6.13
C GLY A 103 16.81 -12.42 -5.70
N GLN A 104 17.82 -11.64 -5.30
CA GLN A 104 17.63 -10.29 -4.72
C GLN A 104 16.82 -9.36 -5.63
N ASN A 105 16.94 -9.51 -6.95
CA ASN A 105 16.18 -8.72 -7.91
C ASN A 105 14.66 -8.96 -7.87
N LEU A 106 14.21 -10.07 -7.28
CA LEU A 106 12.80 -10.36 -7.09
C LEU A 106 12.21 -9.64 -5.87
N PHE A 107 13.00 -8.88 -5.09
CA PHE A 107 12.51 -8.23 -3.88
C PHE A 107 11.38 -7.25 -4.14
N PHE A 108 11.62 -6.23 -4.96
CA PHE A 108 10.57 -5.28 -5.31
C PHE A 108 9.42 -5.92 -6.09
N PRO A 109 9.65 -6.78 -7.11
CA PRO A 109 8.59 -7.53 -7.78
C PRO A 109 7.67 -8.32 -6.83
N ALA A 110 8.25 -9.12 -5.94
CA ALA A 110 7.50 -9.95 -5.00
C ALA A 110 6.72 -9.09 -4.00
N PHE A 111 7.34 -8.01 -3.48
CA PHE A 111 6.65 -7.05 -2.63
C PHE A 111 5.51 -6.33 -3.36
N ALA A 112 5.68 -5.97 -4.64
CA ALA A 112 4.66 -5.27 -5.43
C ALA A 112 3.42 -6.15 -5.62
N VAL A 113 3.61 -7.45 -5.87
CA VAL A 113 2.50 -8.43 -5.92
C VAL A 113 1.81 -8.54 -4.55
N LEU A 114 2.59 -8.69 -3.47
CA LEU A 114 2.06 -8.82 -2.12
C LEU A 114 1.24 -7.57 -1.70
N VAL A 115 1.80 -6.38 -1.94
CA VAL A 115 1.14 -5.09 -1.64
C VAL A 115 -0.07 -4.88 -2.53
N GLY A 116 0.02 -5.18 -3.83
CA GLY A 116 -1.13 -5.12 -4.73
C GLY A 116 -2.28 -6.02 -4.28
N ALA A 117 -1.99 -7.26 -3.90
CA ALA A 117 -2.98 -8.19 -3.36
C ALA A 117 -3.57 -7.70 -2.02
N HIS A 118 -2.73 -7.13 -1.15
CA HIS A 118 -3.17 -6.52 0.12
C HIS A 118 -4.13 -5.34 -0.10
N TRP A 119 -3.99 -4.58 -1.19
CA TRP A 119 -4.89 -3.47 -1.52
C TRP A 119 -6.26 -3.91 -2.05
N LEU A 120 -6.41 -5.15 -2.54
CA LEU A 120 -7.67 -5.61 -3.15
C LEU A 120 -8.88 -5.60 -2.18
N PRO A 121 -8.80 -6.08 -0.93
CA PRO A 121 -9.90 -6.01 0.04
C PRO A 121 -10.36 -4.59 0.37
N PHE A 122 -9.52 -3.57 0.14
CA PHE A 122 -9.89 -2.19 0.40
C PHE A 122 -10.91 -1.63 -0.59
N ALA A 123 -11.11 -2.29 -1.73
CA ALA A 123 -12.24 -2.01 -2.61
C ALA A 123 -13.58 -2.24 -1.91
N TYR A 124 -13.66 -3.27 -1.04
CA TYR A 124 -14.82 -3.53 -0.19
C TYR A 124 -14.86 -2.55 0.97
N VAL A 125 -13.78 -2.42 1.75
CA VAL A 125 -13.74 -1.56 2.95
C VAL A 125 -14.16 -0.12 2.63
N TYR A 126 -13.58 0.48 1.60
CA TYR A 126 -13.87 1.86 1.21
C TYR A 126 -15.03 2.01 0.24
N ALA A 127 -15.60 0.90 -0.26
CA ALA A 127 -16.59 0.90 -1.34
C ALA A 127 -16.11 1.73 -2.56
N MET A 128 -14.83 1.59 -2.92
CA MET A 128 -14.15 2.35 -3.99
C MET A 128 -13.53 1.40 -5.02
N ARG A 129 -14.03 1.41 -6.25
CA ARG A 129 -13.50 0.58 -7.35
C ARG A 129 -12.05 0.90 -7.73
N SER A 130 -11.57 2.10 -7.42
CA SER A 130 -10.19 2.51 -7.66
C SER A 130 -9.18 1.59 -6.96
N PHE A 131 -9.51 1.00 -5.80
CA PHE A 131 -8.62 0.02 -5.16
C PHE A 131 -8.48 -1.28 -5.96
N VAL A 132 -9.50 -1.70 -6.72
CA VAL A 132 -9.36 -2.85 -7.64
C VAL A 132 -8.36 -2.52 -8.75
N VAL A 133 -8.48 -1.31 -9.32
CA VAL A 133 -7.56 -0.84 -10.37
C VAL A 133 -6.13 -0.74 -9.83
N LEU A 134 -5.94 -0.17 -8.64
CA LEU A 134 -4.66 -0.10 -7.95
C LEU A 134 -4.06 -1.49 -7.76
N ALA A 135 -4.82 -2.43 -7.20
CA ALA A 135 -4.39 -3.80 -6.95
C ALA A 135 -3.92 -4.49 -8.24
N ILE A 136 -4.72 -4.39 -9.31
CA ILE A 136 -4.39 -4.97 -10.62
C ILE A 136 -3.09 -4.36 -11.16
N ILE A 137 -2.94 -3.04 -11.14
CA ILE A 137 -1.72 -2.37 -11.65
C ILE A 137 -0.49 -2.84 -10.88
N LEU A 138 -0.55 -2.90 -9.55
CA LEU A 138 0.60 -3.31 -8.74
C LEU A 138 0.96 -4.78 -8.91
N VAL A 139 -0.04 -5.67 -8.96
CA VAL A 139 0.20 -7.10 -9.22
C VAL A 139 0.79 -7.31 -10.61
N LEU A 140 0.23 -6.68 -11.64
CA LEU A 140 0.76 -6.80 -13.00
C LEU A 140 2.15 -6.19 -13.14
N ALA A 141 2.42 -5.07 -12.47
CA ALA A 141 3.77 -4.48 -12.43
C ALA A 141 4.76 -5.45 -11.78
N GLY A 142 4.44 -6.02 -10.62
CA GLY A 142 5.29 -7.00 -9.96
C GLY A 142 5.56 -8.24 -10.82
N ILE A 143 4.53 -8.79 -11.48
CA ILE A 143 4.70 -9.90 -12.42
C ILE A 143 5.59 -9.50 -13.59
N LEU A 144 5.34 -8.34 -14.22
CA LEU A 144 6.10 -7.87 -15.38
C LEU A 144 7.58 -7.67 -15.03
N PHE A 145 7.89 -6.98 -13.93
CA PHE A 145 9.27 -6.76 -13.51
C PHE A 145 9.94 -8.05 -13.03
N GLY A 146 9.20 -8.97 -12.42
CA GLY A 146 9.73 -10.26 -11.96
C GLY A 146 10.10 -11.21 -13.09
N PHE A 147 9.31 -11.26 -14.17
CA PHE A 147 9.50 -12.21 -15.27
C PHE A 147 10.16 -11.62 -16.52
N VAL A 148 9.95 -10.33 -16.82
CA VAL A 148 10.39 -9.71 -18.08
C VAL A 148 11.58 -8.77 -17.88
N PHE A 149 11.61 -8.02 -16.77
CA PHE A 149 12.69 -7.05 -16.48
C PHE A 149 13.46 -7.33 -15.17
N PRO A 150 13.88 -8.59 -14.88
CA PRO A 150 14.48 -8.94 -13.59
C PRO A 150 15.86 -8.30 -13.36
N GLN A 151 16.47 -7.69 -14.37
CA GLN A 151 17.75 -6.99 -14.26
C GLN A 151 17.59 -5.56 -13.69
N CYS A 152 16.38 -5.01 -13.65
CA CYS A 152 16.12 -3.63 -13.24
C CYS A 152 15.65 -3.55 -11.78
N PHE A 153 16.55 -3.81 -10.82
CA PHE A 153 16.24 -3.89 -9.38
C PHE A 153 15.31 -2.76 -8.90
N ALA A 154 15.73 -1.50 -9.03
CA ALA A 154 14.99 -0.36 -8.48
C ALA A 154 13.76 0.07 -9.28
N ALA A 155 13.65 -0.32 -10.55
CA ALA A 155 12.61 0.19 -11.45
C ALA A 155 11.20 -0.19 -10.99
N CYS A 156 11.00 -1.44 -10.54
CA CYS A 156 9.74 -1.88 -9.97
C CYS A 156 9.37 -1.09 -8.70
N GLY A 157 10.38 -0.70 -7.92
CA GLY A 157 10.22 0.12 -6.72
C GLY A 157 9.67 1.52 -7.06
N PHE A 158 10.27 2.19 -8.05
CA PHE A 158 9.80 3.49 -8.51
C PHE A 158 8.40 3.44 -9.12
N VAL A 159 8.10 2.43 -9.94
CA VAL A 159 6.77 2.26 -10.53
C VAL A 159 5.72 2.08 -9.44
N THR A 160 5.98 1.21 -8.46
CA THR A 160 5.04 0.98 -7.36
C THR A 160 4.83 2.24 -6.52
N GLY A 161 5.92 2.92 -6.12
CA GLY A 161 5.84 4.17 -5.37
C GLY A 161 5.11 5.28 -6.14
N GLY A 162 5.35 5.41 -7.44
CA GLY A 162 4.67 6.39 -8.29
C GLY A 162 3.18 6.10 -8.48
N VAL A 163 2.80 4.83 -8.68
CA VAL A 163 1.40 4.42 -8.76
C VAL A 163 0.68 4.69 -7.43
N LEU A 164 1.29 4.33 -6.29
CA LEU A 164 0.72 4.63 -4.97
C LEU A 164 0.53 6.14 -4.77
N LEU A 165 1.48 6.97 -5.20
CA LEU A 165 1.35 8.44 -5.11
C LEU A 165 0.17 8.96 -5.94
N LEU A 166 0.06 8.48 -7.18
CA LEU A 166 -1.02 8.86 -8.07
C LEU A 166 -2.38 8.52 -7.47
N PHE A 167 -2.52 7.32 -6.90
CA PHE A 167 -3.75 6.89 -6.25
C PHE A 167 -4.02 7.63 -4.93
N ALA A 168 -2.98 8.02 -4.19
CA ALA A 168 -3.13 8.89 -3.02
C ALA A 168 -3.78 10.22 -3.40
N ILE A 169 -3.27 10.85 -4.46
CA ILE A 169 -3.80 12.12 -5.00
C ILE A 169 -5.23 11.92 -5.53
N LEU A 170 -5.47 10.88 -6.31
CA LEU A 170 -6.78 10.55 -6.86
C LEU A 170 -7.82 10.35 -5.74
N HIS A 171 -7.51 9.56 -4.71
CA HIS A 171 -8.43 9.26 -3.61
C HIS A 171 -8.73 10.51 -2.78
N PHE A 172 -7.74 11.37 -2.58
CA PHE A 172 -7.95 12.66 -1.94
C PHE A 172 -8.99 13.51 -2.68
N PHE A 173 -8.89 13.60 -4.01
CA PHE A 173 -9.85 14.35 -4.82
C PHE A 173 -11.24 13.70 -4.86
N ILE A 174 -11.32 12.37 -4.98
CA ILE A 174 -12.59 11.64 -4.92
C ILE A 174 -13.32 11.97 -3.61
N VAL A 175 -12.68 11.77 -2.47
CA VAL A 175 -13.35 11.98 -1.17
C VAL A 175 -13.62 13.46 -0.90
N ARG A 176 -12.78 14.37 -1.40
CA ARG A 176 -13.06 15.81 -1.32
C ARG A 176 -14.31 16.21 -2.09
N SER A 177 -14.60 15.58 -3.23
CA SER A 177 -15.81 15.83 -4.02
C SER A 177 -17.10 15.28 -3.39
N GLU A 178 -16.98 14.41 -2.39
CA GLU A 178 -18.12 13.84 -1.64
C GLU A 178 -18.56 14.70 -0.44
N ARG A 179 -17.84 15.79 -0.16
CA ARG A 179 -18.14 16.76 0.91
C ARG A 179 -18.90 17.95 0.33
#